data_AF-A0A3B4Z6R7-F1
#
_entry.id   AF-A0A3B4Z6R7-F1
#
_cell.length_a   1.000
_cell.length_b   1.000
_cell.length_c   1.000
_cell.angle_alpha   90.00
_cell.angle_beta   90.00
_cell.angle_gamma   90.00
#
_symmetry.space_group_name_H-M   'P 1'
#
loop_
_entity.id
_entity.type
_entity.pdbx_description
1 polymer ?
#
loop_
_entity_poly.entity_id
_entity_poly.type
_entity_poly.pdbx_seq_one_letter_code
_entity_poly.pdbx_strand_id
1 'polypeptide(L)'
;IIVLWFFFQITISSFTPMKNYKTWQESRKDCIQKGADLTIINNREEQVTDMFLTCYLSVSFLFKNKNFIRQFKKYLWIGLTDIETEGKWKWVDGTPLTRSFWDSKEPNGKTLENCGQIKNPNLQNNWNDERCSNTHNWIFSEYIKIILCPSYCCPLK
;
A
#
# COMPACT_ATOMS: atom_id res chain seq x y z
N ILE A 1 13.94 41.86 -12.18
CA ILE A 1 14.45 40.58 -11.63
C ILE A 1 13.24 39.68 -11.42
N ILE A 2 13.12 38.59 -12.19
CA ILE A 2 12.06 37.60 -12.00
C ILE A 2 12.56 36.65 -10.92
N VAL A 3 11.93 36.64 -9.75
CA VAL A 3 12.21 35.66 -8.70
C VAL A 3 11.42 34.40 -9.06
N LEU A 4 12.10 33.40 -9.60
CA LEU A 4 11.53 32.07 -9.78
C LEU A 4 11.49 31.37 -8.43
N TRP A 5 10.28 31.14 -7.92
CA TRP A 5 10.07 30.35 -6.71
C TRP A 5 10.27 28.87 -7.03
N PHE A 6 11.35 28.27 -6.52
CA PHE A 6 11.53 26.82 -6.58
C PHE A 6 10.95 26.21 -5.30
N PHE A 7 9.83 25.49 -5.42
CA PHE A 7 9.31 24.65 -4.35
C PHE A 7 9.93 23.26 -4.47
N PHE A 8 10.41 22.71 -3.37
CA PHE A 8 10.79 21.29 -3.32
C PHE A 8 9.61 20.50 -2.75
N GLN A 9 9.08 19.56 -3.52
CA GLN A 9 8.05 18.64 -3.06
C GLN A 9 8.71 17.34 -2.62
N ILE A 10 8.50 16.95 -1.36
CA ILE A 10 8.84 15.63 -0.84
C ILE A 10 7.53 14.88 -0.62
N THR A 11 7.45 13.66 -1.13
CA THR A 11 6.33 12.75 -0.84
C THR A 11 6.83 11.67 0.10
N ILE A 12 6.21 11.55 1.27
CA ILE A 12 6.48 10.48 2.22
C ILE A 12 5.29 9.52 2.17
N SER A 13 5.55 8.25 1.93
CA SER A 13 4.58 7.16 2.08
C SER A 13 4.63 6.63 3.50
N SER A 14 3.49 6.65 4.20
CA SER A 14 3.30 5.87 5.42
C SER A 14 2.43 4.66 5.11
N PHE A 15 2.77 3.49 5.66
CA PHE A 15 1.99 2.28 5.51
C PHE A 15 1.40 1.90 6.87
N THR A 16 0.08 1.76 6.96
CA THR A 16 -0.56 1.42 8.23
C THR A 16 -1.26 0.07 8.10
N PRO A 17 -0.73 -0.99 8.73
CA PRO A 17 -1.40 -2.26 8.80
C PRO A 17 -2.63 -2.18 9.70
N MET A 18 -3.79 -2.60 9.18
CA MET A 18 -5.05 -2.60 9.91
C MET A 18 -5.45 -3.99 10.36
N LYS A 19 -5.92 -4.08 11.61
CA LYS A 19 -6.38 -5.30 12.24
C LYS A 19 -7.90 -5.43 12.15
N ASN A 20 -8.36 -6.17 11.16
CA ASN A 20 -9.67 -6.83 11.11
C ASN A 20 -9.71 -7.70 9.85
N TYR A 21 -10.69 -8.59 9.73
CA TYR A 21 -10.93 -9.31 8.49
C TYR A 21 -12.08 -8.62 7.74
N LYS A 22 -11.77 -8.03 6.58
CA LYS A 22 -12.73 -7.36 5.71
C LYS A 22 -12.54 -7.81 4.27
N THR A 23 -13.60 -7.76 3.47
CA THR A 23 -13.48 -7.92 2.02
C THR A 23 -12.60 -6.83 1.43
N TRP A 24 -12.13 -7.00 0.18
CA TRP A 24 -11.31 -5.98 -0.45
C TRP A 24 -12.06 -4.64 -0.53
N GLN A 25 -13.34 -4.67 -0.93
CA GLN A 25 -14.18 -3.48 -1.03
C GLN A 25 -14.43 -2.82 0.33
N GLU A 26 -14.72 -3.59 1.37
CA GLU A 26 -14.92 -3.04 2.72
C GLU A 26 -13.63 -2.46 3.31
N SER A 27 -12.49 -3.10 3.04
CA SER A 27 -11.17 -2.62 3.43
C SER A 27 -10.89 -1.28 2.77
N ARG A 28 -11.11 -1.17 1.46
CA ARG A 28 -10.98 0.09 0.72
C ARG A 28 -11.86 1.20 1.29
N LYS A 29 -13.13 0.90 1.52
CA LYS A 29 -14.09 1.85 2.12
C LYS A 29 -13.61 2.35 3.48
N ASP A 30 -13.04 1.48 4.31
CA ASP A 30 -12.48 1.83 5.61
C ASP A 30 -11.28 2.80 5.50
N CYS A 31 -10.42 2.59 4.50
CA CYS A 31 -9.30 3.49 4.21
C CYS A 31 -9.81 4.88 3.79
N ILE A 32 -10.76 4.92 2.86
CA ILE A 32 -11.36 6.16 2.35
C ILE A 32 -12.02 6.95 3.48
N GLN A 33 -12.72 6.28 4.38
CA GLN A 33 -13.33 6.92 5.56
C GLN A 33 -12.30 7.57 6.49
N LYS A 34 -11.03 7.16 6.43
CA LYS A 34 -9.92 7.72 7.21
C LYS A 34 -9.11 8.76 6.43
N GLY A 35 -9.52 9.10 5.21
CA GLY A 35 -8.79 10.04 4.35
C GLY A 35 -7.59 9.42 3.63
N ALA A 36 -7.54 8.10 3.51
CA ALA A 36 -6.49 7.34 2.82
C ALA A 36 -7.11 6.42 1.74
N ASP A 37 -6.29 5.58 1.10
CA ASP A 37 -6.78 4.47 0.26
C ASP A 37 -5.90 3.23 0.50
N LEU A 38 -6.31 2.07 -0.01
CA LEU A 38 -5.50 0.86 0.04
C LEU A 38 -4.13 1.10 -0.60
N THR A 39 -3.13 0.43 -0.05
CA THR A 39 -1.74 0.64 -0.41
C THR A 39 -1.43 0.44 -1.89
N ILE A 40 -0.77 1.44 -2.48
CA ILE A 40 -0.17 1.39 -3.82
C ILE A 40 1.33 1.17 -3.65
N ILE A 41 1.92 0.28 -4.46
CA ILE A 41 3.34 -0.08 -4.38
C ILE A 41 3.99 0.22 -5.73
N ASN A 42 4.75 1.31 -5.78
CA ASN A 42 5.31 1.87 -7.00
C ASN A 42 6.69 1.32 -7.34
N ASN A 43 7.46 0.92 -6.32
CA ASN A 43 8.85 0.55 -6.51
C ASN A 43 9.31 -0.57 -5.55
N ARG A 44 10.53 -1.05 -5.78
CA ARG A 44 11.10 -2.15 -5.01
C ARG A 44 11.38 -1.75 -3.56
N GLU A 45 11.70 -0.49 -3.33
CA GLU A 45 12.03 0.05 -2.01
C GLU A 45 10.78 0.09 -1.13
N GLU A 46 9.65 0.52 -1.69
CA GLU A 46 8.33 0.42 -1.03
C GLU A 46 7.97 -1.05 -0.73
N GLN A 47 8.16 -1.96 -1.69
CA GLN A 47 7.88 -3.39 -1.51
C GLN A 47 8.76 -4.05 -0.44
N VAL A 48 10.07 -3.79 -0.46
CA VAL A 48 11.08 -4.56 0.29
C VAL A 48 11.51 -3.87 1.57
N THR A 49 11.67 -2.56 1.54
CA THR A 49 12.15 -1.79 2.70
C THR A 49 10.95 -1.34 3.52
N ASP A 50 10.05 -0.56 2.93
CA ASP A 50 9.00 0.08 3.70
C ASP A 50 7.94 -0.90 4.15
N MET A 51 7.54 -1.86 3.32
CA MET A 51 6.54 -2.84 3.72
C MET A 51 7.09 -3.87 4.72
N PHE A 52 8.34 -4.31 4.56
CA PHE A 52 8.98 -5.21 5.51
C PHE A 52 9.19 -4.52 6.86
N LEU A 53 9.85 -3.35 6.89
CA LEU A 53 10.10 -2.64 8.14
C LEU A 53 8.80 -2.24 8.82
N THR A 54 7.87 -1.67 8.06
CA THR A 54 6.63 -1.14 8.63
C THR A 54 5.75 -2.26 9.14
N CYS A 55 5.52 -3.33 8.36
CA CYS A 55 4.71 -4.45 8.83
C CYS A 55 5.40 -5.19 10.00
N TYR A 56 6.72 -5.36 9.97
CA TYR A 56 7.43 -6.08 11.04
C TYR A 56 7.51 -5.27 12.34
N LEU A 57 7.93 -4.01 12.27
CA LEU A 57 8.15 -3.16 13.44
C LEU A 57 6.85 -2.64 14.04
N SER A 58 5.92 -2.13 13.21
CA SER A 58 4.64 -1.63 13.73
C SER A 58 3.84 -2.74 14.39
N VAL A 59 3.80 -3.94 13.80
CA VAL A 59 3.05 -5.06 14.40
C VAL A 59 3.74 -5.56 15.67
N SER A 60 5.07 -5.61 15.72
CA SER A 60 5.80 -6.02 16.93
C SER A 60 5.69 -5.01 18.07
N PHE A 61 5.65 -3.71 17.74
CA PHE A 61 5.51 -2.63 18.72
C PHE A 61 4.06 -2.53 19.24
N LEU A 62 3.08 -2.58 18.33
CA LEU A 62 1.66 -2.45 18.67
C LEU A 62 1.09 -3.73 19.30
N PHE A 63 1.65 -4.91 18.99
CA PHE A 63 1.10 -6.19 19.44
C PHE A 63 2.17 -7.09 20.05
N LYS A 64 2.11 -7.27 21.37
CA LYS A 64 3.06 -8.11 22.12
C LYS A 64 2.87 -9.63 21.95
N ASN A 65 1.80 -10.07 21.28
CA ASN A 65 1.47 -11.49 21.14
C ASN A 65 2.12 -12.10 19.88
N LYS A 66 3.11 -12.97 20.06
CA LYS A 66 3.85 -13.61 18.96
C LYS A 66 2.97 -14.45 18.00
N ASN A 67 1.93 -15.12 18.52
CA ASN A 67 1.00 -15.88 17.67
C ASN A 67 0.17 -14.94 16.79
N PHE A 68 -0.15 -13.75 17.30
CA PHE A 68 -0.84 -12.71 16.56
C PHE A 68 0.06 -12.10 15.47
N ILE A 69 1.30 -11.75 15.81
CA ILE A 69 2.29 -11.24 14.84
C ILE A 69 2.44 -12.21 13.66
N ARG A 70 2.45 -13.52 13.92
CA ARG A 70 2.57 -14.54 12.86
C ARG A 70 1.34 -14.63 11.95
N GLN A 71 0.14 -14.42 12.48
CA GLN A 71 -1.09 -14.42 11.68
C GLN A 71 -1.22 -13.15 10.85
N PHE A 72 -0.84 -11.99 11.40
CA PHE A 72 -0.86 -10.73 10.69
C PHE A 72 0.13 -10.68 9.51
N LYS A 73 1.18 -11.52 9.56
CA LYS A 73 2.18 -11.68 8.50
C LYS A 73 1.66 -12.38 7.23
N LYS A 74 0.36 -12.63 7.10
CA LYS A 74 -0.17 -13.34 5.93
C LYS A 74 -1.47 -12.71 5.46
N TYR A 75 -1.59 -12.64 4.14
CA TYR A 75 -2.80 -12.22 3.44
C TYR A 75 -3.21 -10.80 3.83
N LEU A 76 -2.58 -9.85 3.16
CA LEU A 76 -2.82 -8.42 3.34
C LEU A 76 -3.34 -7.83 2.04
N TRP A 77 -4.55 -7.27 2.06
CA TRP A 77 -5.08 -6.54 0.92
C TRP A 77 -4.20 -5.34 0.58
N ILE A 78 -3.93 -5.19 -0.72
CA ILE A 78 -3.32 -4.01 -1.32
C ILE A 78 -4.29 -3.39 -2.32
N GLY A 79 -4.03 -2.16 -2.73
CA GLY A 79 -4.89 -1.38 -3.61
C GLY A 79 -4.84 -1.82 -5.08
N LEU A 80 -4.58 -3.09 -5.36
CA LEU A 80 -4.40 -3.61 -6.72
C LEU A 80 -5.63 -4.46 -7.12
N THR A 81 -6.17 -4.23 -8.31
CA THR A 81 -7.32 -4.98 -8.84
C THR A 81 -7.34 -5.00 -10.36
N ASP A 82 -7.88 -6.06 -10.95
CA ASP A 82 -8.20 -6.16 -12.38
C ASP A 82 -9.69 -6.45 -12.64
N ILE A 83 -10.55 -6.19 -11.64
CA ILE A 83 -12.00 -6.45 -11.67
C ILE A 83 -12.73 -5.83 -12.86
N GLU A 84 -12.20 -4.74 -13.42
CA GLU A 84 -12.75 -4.09 -14.60
C GLU A 84 -12.41 -4.81 -15.91
N THR A 85 -11.22 -5.40 -15.99
CA THR A 85 -10.72 -6.07 -17.20
C THR A 85 -9.64 -7.07 -16.81
N GLU A 86 -9.99 -8.35 -16.88
CA GLU A 86 -9.11 -9.49 -16.63
C GLU A 86 -7.70 -9.30 -17.22
N GLY A 87 -6.68 -9.46 -16.38
CA GLY A 87 -5.27 -9.34 -16.77
C GLY A 87 -4.77 -7.90 -16.94
N LYS A 88 -5.64 -6.87 -16.80
CA LYS A 88 -5.25 -5.45 -16.80
C LYS A 88 -5.36 -4.86 -15.39
N TRP A 89 -4.33 -5.15 -14.60
CA TRP A 89 -4.21 -4.68 -13.23
C TRP A 89 -4.06 -3.16 -13.13
N LYS A 90 -4.83 -2.56 -12.22
CA LYS A 90 -4.79 -1.14 -11.87
C LYS A 90 -4.76 -0.96 -10.37
N TRP A 91 -4.16 0.14 -9.96
CA TRP A 91 -4.20 0.62 -8.60
C TRP A 91 -5.52 1.32 -8.31
N VAL A 92 -5.84 1.48 -7.02
CA VAL A 92 -7.05 2.16 -6.54
C VAL A 92 -7.16 3.62 -6.99
N ASP A 93 -6.03 4.26 -7.34
CA ASP A 93 -5.98 5.60 -7.95
C ASP A 93 -6.23 5.62 -9.48
N GLY A 94 -6.44 4.44 -10.08
CA GLY A 94 -6.69 4.26 -11.51
C GLY A 94 -5.43 4.12 -12.35
N THR A 95 -4.23 4.25 -11.78
CA THR A 95 -2.98 4.09 -12.53
C THR A 95 -2.74 2.61 -12.89
N PRO A 96 -2.22 2.32 -14.09
CA PRO A 96 -1.95 0.94 -14.51
C PRO A 96 -0.74 0.36 -13.77
N LEU A 97 -0.75 -0.95 -13.57
CA LEU A 97 0.39 -1.66 -13.01
C LEU A 97 1.58 -1.66 -14.00
N THR A 98 2.70 -1.04 -13.60
CA THR A 98 3.92 -0.99 -14.41
C THR A 98 5.00 -1.98 -13.97
N ARG A 99 4.99 -2.36 -12.68
CA ARG A 99 5.92 -3.32 -12.08
C ARG A 99 5.17 -4.19 -11.11
N SER A 100 5.35 -5.49 -11.21
CA SER A 100 4.70 -6.47 -10.34
C SER A 100 5.68 -7.17 -9.41
N PHE A 101 5.16 -7.61 -8.27
CA PHE A 101 5.85 -8.51 -7.34
C PHE A 101 5.02 -9.78 -7.07
N TRP A 102 4.35 -10.27 -8.11
CA TRP A 102 3.64 -11.55 -8.14
C TRP A 102 4.51 -12.69 -7.63
N ASP A 103 3.94 -13.55 -6.80
CA ASP A 103 4.55 -14.82 -6.45
C ASP A 103 4.64 -15.73 -7.69
N SER A 104 5.44 -16.78 -7.61
CA SER A 104 5.61 -17.74 -8.69
C SER A 104 4.25 -18.31 -9.11
N LYS A 105 3.95 -18.21 -10.41
CA LYS A 105 2.69 -18.62 -11.07
C LYS A 105 1.49 -17.69 -10.87
N GLU A 106 1.63 -16.57 -10.15
CA GLU A 106 0.59 -15.56 -10.03
C GLU A 106 0.71 -14.48 -11.12
N PRO A 107 -0.40 -13.81 -11.48
CA PRO A 107 -1.78 -14.09 -11.07
C PRO A 107 -2.36 -15.32 -11.79
N ASN A 108 -3.16 -16.14 -11.10
CA ASN A 108 -3.60 -17.45 -11.62
C ASN A 108 -5.12 -17.70 -11.60
N GLY A 109 -5.88 -16.91 -10.85
CA GLY A 109 -7.29 -17.17 -10.56
C GLY A 109 -8.25 -16.70 -11.65
N LYS A 110 -7.74 -16.03 -12.69
CA LYS A 110 -8.52 -15.52 -13.82
C LYS A 110 -9.67 -14.64 -13.32
N THR A 111 -10.82 -14.71 -13.99
CA THR A 111 -12.01 -13.92 -13.65
C THR A 111 -12.59 -14.18 -12.25
N LEU A 112 -12.10 -15.17 -11.51
CA LEU A 112 -12.56 -15.47 -10.15
C LEU A 112 -11.82 -14.67 -9.07
N GLU A 113 -10.58 -14.27 -9.33
CA GLU A 113 -9.68 -13.67 -8.34
C GLU A 113 -9.17 -12.35 -8.87
N ASN A 114 -9.83 -11.27 -8.46
CA ASN A 114 -9.62 -9.95 -9.08
C ASN A 114 -9.02 -8.91 -8.12
N CYS A 115 -8.59 -9.34 -6.93
CA CYS A 115 -8.11 -8.47 -5.87
C CYS A 115 -6.71 -8.88 -5.42
N GLY A 116 -5.77 -7.94 -5.46
CA GLY A 116 -4.38 -8.19 -5.10
C GLY A 116 -4.18 -8.23 -3.59
N GLN A 117 -3.46 -9.25 -3.13
CA GLN A 117 -3.01 -9.38 -1.74
C GLN A 117 -1.53 -9.73 -1.66
N ILE A 118 -0.93 -9.52 -0.50
CA ILE A 118 0.39 -10.01 -0.13
C ILE A 118 0.26 -11.27 0.72
N LYS A 119 0.85 -12.39 0.28
CA LYS A 119 0.84 -13.66 1.03
C LYS A 119 1.82 -13.67 2.21
N ASN A 120 2.98 -13.06 2.04
CA ASN A 120 4.03 -13.03 3.07
C ASN A 120 4.94 -11.81 2.89
N PRO A 121 4.80 -10.74 3.69
CA PRO A 121 5.56 -9.49 3.55
C PRO A 121 7.07 -9.65 3.82
N ASN A 122 7.53 -10.83 4.27
CA ASN A 122 8.96 -11.13 4.42
C ASN A 122 9.63 -11.61 3.12
N LEU A 123 8.86 -11.78 2.03
CA LEU A 123 9.37 -12.20 0.73
C LEU A 123 9.20 -11.07 -0.27
N GLN A 124 10.15 -10.92 -1.20
CA GLN A 124 10.09 -9.85 -2.19
C GLN A 124 8.97 -10.07 -3.21
N ASN A 125 8.86 -11.28 -3.75
CA ASN A 125 7.82 -11.68 -4.70
C ASN A 125 6.81 -12.54 -3.95
N ASN A 126 5.64 -11.98 -3.69
CA ASN A 126 4.69 -12.53 -2.72
C ASN A 126 3.25 -12.11 -2.97
N TRP A 127 2.97 -11.41 -4.07
CA TRP A 127 1.61 -11.00 -4.40
C TRP A 127 0.82 -12.17 -4.96
N ASN A 128 -0.49 -12.12 -4.77
CA ASN A 128 -1.46 -13.11 -5.19
C ASN A 128 -2.74 -12.38 -5.57
N ASP A 129 -3.33 -12.75 -6.69
CA ASP A 129 -4.72 -12.42 -6.97
C ASP A 129 -5.61 -13.30 -6.11
N GLU A 130 -6.66 -12.76 -5.53
CA GLU A 130 -7.52 -13.48 -4.59
C GLU A 130 -8.98 -13.06 -4.79
N ARG A 131 -9.91 -13.91 -4.36
CA ARG A 131 -11.34 -13.60 -4.41
C ARG A 131 -11.63 -12.38 -3.54
N CYS A 132 -12.13 -11.31 -4.15
CA CYS A 132 -12.43 -10.06 -3.45
C CYS A 132 -13.42 -10.24 -2.27
N SER A 133 -14.27 -11.27 -2.32
CA SER A 133 -15.23 -11.63 -1.27
C SER A 133 -14.60 -12.29 -0.05
N ASN A 134 -13.35 -12.76 -0.13
CA ASN A 134 -12.64 -13.28 1.03
C ASN A 134 -12.30 -12.15 1.98
N THR A 135 -12.13 -12.47 3.27
CA THR A 135 -11.84 -11.48 4.29
C THR A 135 -10.40 -11.60 4.75
N HIS A 136 -9.67 -10.49 4.67
CA HIS A 136 -8.26 -10.40 5.04
C HIS A 136 -7.97 -9.12 5.83
N ASN A 137 -6.80 -9.06 6.46
CA ASN A 137 -6.27 -7.79 6.96
C ASN A 137 -5.88 -6.92 5.76
N TRP A 138 -5.69 -5.62 5.95
CA TRP A 138 -5.34 -4.71 4.87
C TRP A 138 -4.27 -3.70 5.28
N ILE A 139 -3.63 -3.11 4.28
CA ILE A 139 -2.69 -2.00 4.45
C ILE A 139 -3.28 -0.81 3.70
N PHE A 140 -3.34 0.33 4.37
CA PHE A 140 -3.61 1.59 3.70
C PHE A 140 -2.35 2.44 3.69
N SER A 141 -2.20 3.24 2.65
CA SER A 141 -1.08 4.18 2.52
C SER A 141 -1.57 5.62 2.57
N GLU A 142 -0.86 6.46 3.32
CA GLU A 142 -1.02 7.90 3.25
C GLU A 142 0.20 8.50 2.55
N TYR A 143 -0.06 9.39 1.59
CA TYR A 143 0.98 10.14 0.91
C TYR A 143 1.04 11.55 1.48
N ILE A 144 2.00 11.79 2.37
CA ILE A 144 2.23 13.10 2.95
C ILE A 144 3.07 13.91 1.97
N LYS A 145 2.46 14.91 1.36
CA LYS A 145 3.16 15.89 0.52
C LYS A 145 3.68 17.01 1.41
N ILE A 146 4.99 17.04 1.61
CA ILE A 146 5.69 18.14 2.28
C ILE A 146 6.16 19.11 1.19
N ILE A 147 5.65 20.33 1.24
CA ILE A 147 6.10 21.43 0.39
C ILE A 147 7.13 22.21 1.20
N LEU A 148 8.39 22.11 0.81
CA LEU A 148 9.45 22.93 1.39
C LEU A 148 9.52 24.26 0.64
N CYS A 149 9.19 25.33 1.37
CA CYS A 149 9.43 26.69 0.91
C CYS A 149 10.89 27.08 1.23
N PRO A 150 11.66 27.60 0.28
CA PRO A 150 12.98 28.17 0.58
C PRO A 150 12.84 29.27 1.63
N SER A 151 13.61 29.18 2.71
CA SER A 151 13.53 30.05 3.89
C SER A 151 13.88 31.54 3.65
N TYR A 152 14.12 31.96 2.41
CA TYR A 152 14.61 33.29 2.08
C TYR A 152 13.48 34.20 1.60
N CYS A 153 12.56 34.55 2.49
CA CYS A 153 11.74 35.76 2.39
C CYS A 153 11.18 36.14 3.78
N CYS A 154 12.08 36.47 4.71
CA CYS A 154 11.71 37.34 5.83
C CYS A 154 12.58 38.60 5.69
N PRO A 155 12.05 39.72 5.18
CA PRO A 155 12.76 40.99 5.34
C PRO A 155 12.76 41.29 6.84
N LEU A 156 13.94 41.20 7.46
CA LEU A 156 14.16 41.77 8.79
C LEU A 156 13.71 43.23 8.75
N LYS A 157 12.70 43.56 9.56
CA LYS A 157 12.41 44.95 9.93
C LYS A 157 13.18 45.30 11.18
#